data_AF-R9PH32-F1
#
_entry.id   AF-R9PH32-F1
#
_cell.length_a   1.000
_cell.length_b   1.000
_cell.length_c   1.000
_cell.angle_alpha   90.00
_cell.angle_beta   90.00
_cell.angle_gamma   90.00
#
_symmetry.space_group_name_H-M   'P 1'
#
loop_
_entity.id
_entity.type
_entity.pdbx_description
1 polymer ?
#
loop_
_entity_poly.entity_id
_entity_poly.type
_entity_poly.pdbx_seq_one_letter_code
_entity_poly.pdbx_strand_id
1 'polypeptide(L)'
;MKRHAMGNCFAAKLATPSLNLQHPIASWSKQYAGLPLEFSSAHTEALAILMPLLLCGEQSAQLVFQQQALQFSQQQCADSVLALNEVEADEAWHDEALQMVFSQLPELAEQHKVRRTAQRFYAGLGRSLSLQQQFVRIASLDACVTQLMQLIERGSIGSRHPFSLLCGLIKKDEAKHVYVSKHFAQHLGASVSDMAEERLRVLGALMQLLKQQADQFEIIGVDLDKLEKRLELKWQ
;
A
#
# COMPACT_ATOMS: atom_id res chain seq x y z
N MET A 1 24.91 5.15 -11.76
CA MET A 1 24.16 3.95 -11.34
C MET A 1 23.11 3.65 -12.41
N LYS A 2 23.00 2.39 -12.86
CA LYS A 2 21.87 1.98 -13.71
C LYS A 2 20.61 2.00 -12.85
N ARG A 3 19.60 2.79 -13.23
CA ARG A 3 18.28 2.76 -12.59
C ARG A 3 17.68 1.38 -12.84
N HIS A 4 17.31 0.68 -11.79
CA HIS A 4 16.61 -0.60 -11.89
C HIS A 4 15.18 -0.41 -11.39
N ALA A 5 14.20 -0.81 -12.19
CA ALA A 5 12.80 -0.83 -11.78
C ALA A 5 12.50 -2.21 -11.20
N MET A 6 11.71 -2.30 -10.14
CA MET A 6 11.32 -3.59 -9.58
C MET A 6 10.53 -4.44 -10.62
N GLY A 7 9.85 -3.76 -11.53
CA GLY A 7 8.92 -4.37 -12.48
C GLY A 7 7.63 -4.87 -11.80
N ASN A 8 6.84 -5.67 -12.52
CA ASN A 8 5.52 -6.07 -12.05
C ASN A 8 5.59 -7.26 -11.07
N CYS A 9 5.04 -7.11 -9.87
CA CYS A 9 4.83 -8.18 -8.90
C CYS A 9 3.85 -9.25 -9.42
N PHE A 10 2.91 -8.89 -10.29
CA PHE A 10 1.89 -9.81 -10.78
C PHE A 10 1.85 -9.81 -12.31
N ALA A 11 1.57 -10.97 -12.90
CA ALA A 11 1.58 -11.16 -14.36
C ALA A 11 0.38 -10.54 -15.08
N ALA A 12 -0.66 -10.15 -14.34
CA ALA A 12 -1.85 -9.55 -14.90
C ALA A 12 -1.53 -8.19 -15.53
N LYS A 13 -2.02 -7.95 -16.74
CA LYS A 13 -1.92 -6.65 -17.40
C LYS A 13 -2.94 -5.72 -16.77
N LEU A 14 -2.46 -4.74 -16.01
CA LEU A 14 -3.24 -3.61 -15.57
C LEU A 14 -3.61 -2.76 -16.78
N ALA A 15 -4.86 -2.28 -16.83
CA ALA A 15 -5.13 -1.12 -17.70
C ALA A 15 -4.36 0.06 -17.12
N THR A 16 -4.00 1.02 -17.97
CA THR A 16 -3.41 2.26 -17.48
C THR A 16 -4.54 3.16 -16.98
N PRO A 17 -4.62 3.47 -15.67
CA PRO A 17 -5.61 4.39 -15.17
C PRO A 17 -5.40 5.80 -15.74
N SER A 18 -6.49 6.56 -15.81
CA SER A 18 -6.42 7.98 -16.15
C SER A 18 -5.94 8.77 -14.92
N LEU A 19 -4.66 9.15 -14.90
CA LEU A 19 -4.07 9.86 -13.77
C LEU A 19 -4.46 11.34 -13.76
N ASN A 20 -4.98 11.81 -12.62
CA ASN A 20 -5.20 13.23 -12.39
C ASN A 20 -3.87 13.94 -12.07
N LEU A 21 -3.40 14.81 -12.97
CA LEU A 21 -2.16 15.57 -12.79
C LEU A 21 -2.22 16.62 -11.65
N GLN A 22 -3.41 16.90 -11.11
CA GLN A 22 -3.59 17.74 -9.94
C GLN A 22 -3.44 16.96 -8.63
N HIS A 23 -3.20 15.65 -8.69
CA HIS A 23 -3.00 14.83 -7.50
C HIS A 23 -1.81 15.32 -6.66
N PRO A 24 -1.87 15.33 -5.32
CA PRO A 24 -0.76 15.77 -4.48
C PRO A 24 0.55 15.00 -4.75
N ILE A 25 0.46 13.70 -5.02
CA ILE A 25 1.63 12.88 -5.37
C ILE A 25 2.17 13.24 -6.76
N ALA A 26 1.34 13.65 -7.72
CA ALA A 26 1.83 14.18 -8.99
C ALA A 26 2.71 15.43 -8.80
N SER A 27 2.30 16.31 -7.89
CA SER A 27 3.09 17.50 -7.52
C SER A 27 4.40 17.12 -6.82
N TRP A 28 4.35 16.16 -5.89
CA TRP A 28 5.55 15.61 -5.26
C TRP A 28 6.51 15.01 -6.30
N SER A 29 6.01 14.15 -7.19
CA SER A 29 6.79 13.51 -8.25
C SER A 29 7.44 14.55 -9.15
N LYS A 30 6.70 15.59 -9.56
CA LYS A 30 7.27 16.69 -10.36
C LYS A 30 8.37 17.45 -9.63
N GLN A 31 8.19 17.70 -8.34
CA GLN A 31 9.15 18.43 -7.52
C GLN A 31 10.47 17.66 -7.34
N TYR A 32 10.40 16.34 -7.17
CA TYR A 32 11.56 15.49 -6.91
C TYR A 32 12.05 14.70 -8.13
N ALA A 33 11.39 14.87 -9.28
CA ALA A 33 11.79 14.24 -10.54
C ALA A 33 13.23 14.60 -10.89
N GLY A 34 14.07 13.57 -11.01
CA GLY A 34 15.47 13.72 -11.39
C GLY A 34 16.39 14.25 -10.29
N LEU A 35 15.88 14.49 -9.07
CA LEU A 35 16.70 14.82 -7.91
C LEU A 35 17.10 13.55 -7.15
N PRO A 36 18.36 13.43 -6.69
CA PRO A 36 18.76 12.34 -5.81
C PRO A 36 18.05 12.48 -4.46
N LEU A 37 17.46 11.40 -3.98
CA LEU A 37 16.93 11.28 -2.63
C LEU A 37 18.06 10.81 -1.71
N GLU A 38 18.59 11.71 -0.88
CA GLU A 38 19.73 11.43 -0.01
C GLU A 38 19.30 10.74 1.28
N PHE A 39 19.58 9.45 1.37
CA PHE A 39 19.40 8.65 2.58
C PHE A 39 20.75 8.39 3.25
N SER A 40 20.75 8.09 4.56
CA SER A 40 21.93 7.47 5.19
C SER A 40 22.20 6.08 4.57
N SER A 41 23.42 5.54 4.71
CA SER A 41 23.72 4.18 4.22
C SER A 41 22.79 3.13 4.84
N ALA A 42 22.54 3.22 6.14
CA ALA A 42 21.64 2.29 6.83
C ALA A 42 20.19 2.39 6.30
N HIS A 43 19.68 3.61 6.10
CA HIS A 43 18.34 3.81 5.53
C HIS A 43 18.26 3.34 4.08
N THR A 44 19.31 3.57 3.29
CA THR A 44 19.41 3.12 1.90
C THR A 44 19.23 1.60 1.80
N GLU A 45 19.99 0.83 2.60
CA GLU A 45 19.93 -0.63 2.59
C GLU A 45 18.59 -1.15 3.14
N ALA A 46 18.12 -0.58 4.25
CA ALA A 46 16.83 -0.97 4.83
C ALA A 46 15.68 -0.74 3.85
N LEU A 47 15.60 0.44 3.22
CA LEU A 47 14.57 0.72 2.23
C LEU A 47 14.70 -0.18 1.01
N ALA A 48 15.92 -0.45 0.54
CA ALA A 48 16.13 -1.34 -0.60
C ALA A 48 15.49 -2.73 -0.36
N ILE A 49 15.52 -3.22 0.89
CA ILE A 49 14.88 -4.49 1.29
C ILE A 49 13.37 -4.34 1.49
N LEU A 50 12.90 -3.21 2.03
CA LEU A 50 11.48 -3.00 2.36
C LEU A 50 10.60 -2.62 1.17
N MET A 51 11.15 -1.91 0.17
CA MET A 51 10.38 -1.39 -0.96
C MET A 51 9.56 -2.46 -1.72
N PRO A 52 10.04 -3.70 -1.93
CA PRO A 52 9.23 -4.75 -2.52
C PRO A 52 7.94 -5.10 -1.76
N LEU A 53 7.89 -4.88 -0.44
CA LEU A 53 6.66 -5.07 0.34
C LEU A 53 5.61 -4.04 -0.09
N LEU A 54 6.01 -2.76 -0.14
CA LEU A 54 5.12 -1.65 -0.47
C LEU A 54 4.65 -1.74 -1.92
N LEU A 55 5.59 -1.86 -2.86
CA LEU A 55 5.28 -1.90 -4.30
C LEU A 55 4.38 -3.08 -4.70
N CYS A 56 4.57 -4.26 -4.10
CA CYS A 56 3.64 -5.37 -4.35
C CYS A 56 2.25 -5.11 -3.75
N GLY A 57 2.14 -4.29 -2.70
CA GLY A 57 0.87 -3.83 -2.16
C GLY A 57 0.12 -2.98 -3.17
N GLU A 58 0.75 -1.90 -3.64
CA GLU A 58 0.14 -0.96 -4.60
C GLU A 58 -0.34 -1.69 -5.87
N GLN A 59 0.50 -2.55 -6.44
CA GLN A 59 0.16 -3.27 -7.67
C GLN A 59 -0.94 -4.32 -7.44
N SER A 60 -1.01 -4.89 -6.23
CA SER A 60 -2.12 -5.78 -5.88
C SER A 60 -3.42 -4.99 -5.72
N ALA A 61 -3.37 -3.80 -5.12
CA ALA A 61 -4.54 -2.94 -4.92
C ALA A 61 -5.11 -2.51 -6.28
N GLN A 62 -4.28 -2.01 -7.19
CA GLN A 62 -4.67 -1.67 -8.57
C GLN A 62 -5.41 -2.84 -9.25
N LEU A 63 -4.86 -4.06 -9.15
CA LEU A 63 -5.49 -5.25 -9.75
C LEU A 63 -6.87 -5.54 -9.18
N VAL A 64 -7.01 -5.43 -7.86
CA VAL A 64 -8.27 -5.70 -7.18
C VAL A 64 -9.30 -4.65 -7.57
N PHE A 65 -8.99 -3.36 -7.46
CA PHE A 65 -9.94 -2.29 -7.78
C PHE A 65 -10.35 -2.28 -9.24
N GLN A 66 -9.41 -2.53 -10.16
CA GLN A 66 -9.74 -2.67 -11.59
C GLN A 66 -10.71 -3.83 -11.86
N GLN A 67 -10.48 -4.99 -11.23
CA GLN A 67 -11.37 -6.15 -11.36
C GLN A 67 -12.77 -5.83 -10.82
N GLN A 68 -12.86 -5.13 -9.69
CA GLN A 68 -14.14 -4.73 -9.13
C GLN A 68 -14.87 -3.71 -10.01
N ALA A 69 -14.17 -2.68 -10.50
CA ALA A 69 -14.77 -1.69 -11.40
C ALA A 69 -15.39 -2.35 -12.65
N LEU A 70 -14.72 -3.37 -13.21
CA LEU A 70 -15.27 -4.16 -14.32
C LEU A 70 -16.52 -4.95 -13.94
N GLN A 71 -16.56 -5.56 -12.74
CA GLN A 71 -17.74 -6.28 -12.26
C GLN A 71 -18.94 -5.34 -12.01
N PHE A 72 -18.71 -4.17 -11.38
CA PHE A 72 -19.75 -3.17 -11.13
C PHE A 72 -20.25 -2.49 -12.41
N SER A 73 -19.38 -2.32 -13.42
CA SER A 73 -19.78 -1.79 -14.73
C SER A 73 -20.86 -2.66 -15.38
N GLN A 74 -20.77 -3.97 -15.25
CA GLN A 74 -21.78 -4.91 -15.75
C GLN A 74 -23.13 -4.78 -15.02
N GLN A 75 -23.12 -4.27 -13.79
CA GLN A 75 -24.29 -4.06 -12.94
C GLN A 75 -24.88 -2.63 -13.04
N GLN A 76 -24.37 -1.79 -13.95
CA GLN A 76 -24.81 -0.41 -14.20
C GLN A 76 -24.72 0.54 -12.99
N CYS A 77 -23.79 0.30 -12.06
CA CYS A 77 -23.59 1.17 -10.90
C CYS A 77 -22.49 2.23 -11.18
N ALA A 78 -22.85 3.29 -11.92
CA ALA A 78 -21.88 4.28 -12.41
C ALA A 78 -21.05 4.96 -11.30
N ASP A 79 -21.68 5.40 -10.22
CA ASP A 79 -20.99 6.08 -9.10
C ASP A 79 -19.98 5.15 -8.41
N SER A 80 -20.31 3.86 -8.32
CA SER A 80 -19.41 2.87 -7.73
C SER A 80 -18.19 2.62 -8.60
N VAL A 81 -18.39 2.53 -9.91
CA VAL A 81 -17.28 2.40 -10.88
C VAL A 81 -16.36 3.61 -10.81
N LEU A 82 -16.93 4.82 -10.73
CA LEU A 82 -16.14 6.04 -10.57
C LEU A 82 -15.29 6.02 -9.30
N ALA A 83 -15.88 5.69 -8.15
CA ALA A 83 -15.15 5.62 -6.88
C ALA A 83 -14.02 4.58 -6.92
N LEU A 84 -14.24 3.41 -7.53
CA LEU A 84 -13.22 2.36 -7.65
C LEU A 84 -12.08 2.75 -8.60
N ASN A 85 -12.41 3.42 -9.72
CA ASN A 85 -11.40 3.94 -10.64
C ASN A 85 -10.58 5.09 -10.05
N GLU A 86 -11.18 5.92 -9.19
CA GLU A 86 -10.44 6.94 -8.45
C GLU A 86 -9.41 6.31 -7.51
N VAL A 87 -9.81 5.28 -6.75
CA VAL A 87 -8.87 4.55 -5.89
C VAL A 87 -7.77 3.88 -6.72
N GLU A 88 -8.10 3.21 -7.82
CA GLU A 88 -7.11 2.63 -8.73
C GLU A 88 -6.10 3.68 -9.25
N ALA A 89 -6.56 4.89 -9.57
CA ALA A 89 -5.69 5.99 -9.99
C ALA A 89 -4.79 6.49 -8.86
N ASP A 90 -5.28 6.53 -7.62
CA ASP A 90 -4.50 6.87 -6.43
C ASP A 90 -3.37 5.81 -6.23
N GLU A 91 -3.70 4.51 -6.30
CA GLU A 91 -2.71 3.42 -6.18
C GLU A 91 -1.67 3.39 -7.32
N ALA A 92 -2.03 3.85 -8.51
CA ALA A 92 -1.08 4.02 -9.60
C ALA A 92 -0.11 5.18 -9.36
N TRP A 93 -0.57 6.27 -8.74
CA TRP A 93 0.33 7.32 -8.26
C TRP A 93 1.27 6.82 -7.16
N HIS A 94 0.78 5.97 -6.24
CA HIS A 94 1.60 5.35 -5.21
C HIS A 94 2.72 4.50 -5.84
N ASP A 95 2.38 3.58 -6.74
CA ASP A 95 3.35 2.72 -7.42
C ASP A 95 4.38 3.56 -8.21
N GLU A 96 3.96 4.55 -8.99
CA GLU A 96 4.91 5.38 -9.75
C GLU A 96 5.90 6.13 -8.84
N ALA A 97 5.40 6.75 -7.78
CA ALA A 97 6.24 7.49 -6.83
C ALA A 97 7.19 6.55 -6.06
N LEU A 98 6.71 5.39 -5.63
CA LEU A 98 7.53 4.39 -4.95
C LEU A 98 8.56 3.75 -5.90
N GLN A 99 8.24 3.51 -7.16
CA GLN A 99 9.20 3.06 -8.17
C GLN A 99 10.29 4.11 -8.41
N MET A 100 9.93 5.39 -8.40
CA MET A 100 10.91 6.48 -8.50
C MET A 100 11.92 6.41 -7.35
N VAL A 101 11.46 6.21 -6.11
CA VAL A 101 12.33 6.02 -4.94
C VAL A 101 13.18 4.77 -5.11
N PHE A 102 12.56 3.63 -5.43
CA PHE A 102 13.24 2.35 -5.58
C PHE A 102 14.36 2.39 -6.63
N SER A 103 14.15 3.11 -7.73
CA SER A 103 15.13 3.23 -8.82
C SER A 103 16.45 3.89 -8.41
N GLN A 104 16.49 4.54 -7.25
CA GLN A 104 17.66 5.21 -6.69
C GLN A 104 18.36 4.38 -5.60
N LEU A 105 17.73 3.29 -5.15
CA LEU A 105 18.28 2.40 -4.13
C LEU A 105 19.23 1.37 -4.77
N PRO A 106 20.12 0.72 -3.99
CA PRO A 106 20.93 -0.38 -4.46
C PRO A 106 20.08 -1.62 -4.73
N GLU A 107 20.53 -2.44 -5.67
CA GLU A 107 20.00 -3.79 -5.87
C GLU A 107 20.65 -4.73 -4.84
N LEU A 108 19.82 -5.40 -4.04
CA LEU A 108 20.26 -6.32 -2.98
C LEU A 108 19.68 -7.71 -3.23
N ALA A 109 20.44 -8.76 -2.92
CA ALA A 109 20.06 -10.14 -3.20
C ALA A 109 18.76 -10.57 -2.49
N GLU A 110 18.52 -9.99 -1.31
CA GLU A 110 17.37 -10.26 -0.43
C GLU A 110 16.05 -9.78 -1.03
N GLN A 111 16.07 -8.78 -1.92
CA GLN A 111 14.87 -8.18 -2.53
C GLN A 111 13.99 -9.22 -3.21
N HIS A 112 14.59 -10.20 -3.89
CA HIS A 112 13.84 -11.27 -4.54
C HIS A 112 13.05 -12.13 -3.55
N LYS A 113 13.65 -12.43 -2.39
CA LYS A 113 12.99 -13.23 -1.34
C LYS A 113 11.83 -12.45 -0.74
N VAL A 114 12.05 -11.18 -0.40
CA VAL A 114 11.01 -10.30 0.15
C VAL A 114 9.85 -10.14 -0.82
N ARG A 115 10.16 -9.84 -2.09
CA ARG A 115 9.16 -9.74 -3.17
C ARG A 115 8.33 -11.02 -3.29
N ARG A 116 8.96 -12.20 -3.28
CA ARG A 116 8.23 -13.48 -3.37
C ARG A 116 7.32 -13.72 -2.17
N THR A 117 7.72 -13.32 -0.98
CA THR A 117 6.85 -13.40 0.20
C THR A 117 5.69 -12.42 0.09
N ALA A 118 5.94 -11.16 -0.30
CA ALA A 118 4.91 -10.15 -0.51
C ALA A 118 3.87 -10.61 -1.54
N GLN A 119 4.33 -11.11 -2.71
CA GLN A 119 3.46 -11.66 -3.75
C GLN A 119 2.55 -12.76 -3.23
N ARG A 120 3.06 -13.69 -2.40
CA ARG A 120 2.25 -14.77 -1.81
C ARG A 120 1.21 -14.24 -0.84
N PHE A 121 1.58 -13.25 -0.02
CA PHE A 121 0.67 -12.60 0.91
C PHE A 121 -0.48 -11.93 0.16
N TYR A 122 -0.18 -10.99 -0.74
CA TYR A 122 -1.18 -10.21 -1.46
C TYR A 122 -2.05 -11.07 -2.39
N ALA A 123 -1.46 -12.04 -3.11
CA ALA A 123 -2.24 -12.99 -3.91
C ALA A 123 -3.14 -13.92 -3.08
N GLY A 124 -2.83 -14.09 -1.79
CA GLY A 124 -3.64 -14.84 -0.84
C GLY A 124 -4.88 -14.08 -0.36
N LEU A 125 -4.82 -12.74 -0.34
CA LEU A 125 -5.90 -11.91 0.20
C LEU A 125 -7.22 -12.02 -0.59
N GLY A 126 -7.16 -12.16 -1.92
CA GLY A 126 -8.37 -12.17 -2.75
C GLY A 126 -9.05 -13.54 -2.94
N ARG A 127 -8.45 -14.65 -2.49
CA ARG A 127 -8.91 -15.99 -2.86
C ARG A 127 -10.21 -16.39 -2.16
N SER A 128 -11.18 -16.83 -2.96
CA SER A 128 -12.42 -17.50 -2.52
C SER A 128 -13.28 -16.69 -1.53
N LEU A 129 -13.28 -15.37 -1.68
CA LEU A 129 -14.09 -14.46 -0.87
C LEU A 129 -15.33 -13.99 -1.64
N SER A 130 -16.41 -13.70 -0.91
CA SER A 130 -17.50 -12.89 -1.45
C SER A 130 -17.05 -11.44 -1.66
N LEU A 131 -17.74 -10.69 -2.51
CA LEU A 131 -17.44 -9.28 -2.77
C LEU A 131 -17.46 -8.43 -1.49
N GLN A 132 -18.44 -8.68 -0.61
CA GLN A 132 -18.53 -8.07 0.70
C GLN A 132 -17.25 -8.32 1.52
N GLN A 133 -16.82 -9.58 1.62
CA GLN A 133 -15.61 -9.96 2.37
C GLN A 133 -14.34 -9.35 1.78
N GLN A 134 -14.26 -9.24 0.45
CA GLN A 134 -13.13 -8.57 -0.22
C GLN A 134 -13.03 -7.11 0.21
N PHE A 135 -14.12 -6.34 0.18
CA PHE A 135 -14.09 -4.95 0.62
C PHE A 135 -13.79 -4.78 2.11
N VAL A 136 -14.28 -5.68 2.97
CA VAL A 136 -13.90 -5.67 4.38
C VAL A 136 -12.40 -5.90 4.55
N ARG A 137 -11.83 -6.84 3.80
CA ARG A 137 -10.40 -7.18 3.85
C ARG A 137 -9.54 -6.02 3.34
N ILE A 138 -9.92 -5.38 2.24
CA ILE A 138 -9.27 -4.18 1.71
C ILE A 138 -9.30 -3.06 2.75
N ALA A 139 -10.48 -2.69 3.25
CA ALA A 139 -10.61 -1.64 4.26
C ALA A 139 -9.81 -1.92 5.54
N SER A 140 -9.63 -3.20 5.89
CA SER A 140 -8.82 -3.62 7.03
C SER A 140 -7.33 -3.47 6.75
N LEU A 141 -6.89 -3.84 5.55
CA LEU A 141 -5.50 -3.71 5.11
C LEU A 141 -5.09 -2.25 4.99
N ASP A 142 -5.86 -1.42 4.28
CA ASP A 142 -5.59 0.00 4.07
C ASP A 142 -5.52 0.74 5.41
N ALA A 143 -6.34 0.34 6.38
CA ALA A 143 -6.29 0.90 7.73
C ALA A 143 -4.98 0.55 8.47
N CYS A 144 -4.42 -0.63 8.22
CA CYS A 144 -3.11 -1.02 8.75
C CYS A 144 -1.99 -0.29 8.00
N VAL A 145 -2.08 -0.19 6.67
CA VAL A 145 -1.11 0.53 5.82
C VAL A 145 -1.08 2.01 6.16
N THR A 146 -2.23 2.66 6.36
CA THR A 146 -2.34 4.04 6.86
C THR A 146 -1.47 4.26 8.10
N GLN A 147 -1.51 3.31 9.04
CA GLN A 147 -0.79 3.41 10.31
C GLN A 147 0.71 3.12 10.13
N LEU A 148 1.05 2.17 9.25
CA LEU A 148 2.43 1.92 8.85
C LEU A 148 3.05 3.17 8.19
N MET A 149 2.35 3.77 7.23
CA MET A 149 2.78 4.99 6.55
C MET A 149 2.95 6.16 7.52
N GLN A 150 2.08 6.28 8.53
CA GLN A 150 2.25 7.26 9.61
C GLN A 150 3.51 7.01 10.45
N LEU A 151 3.87 5.75 10.70
CA LEU A 151 5.10 5.43 11.42
C LEU A 151 6.33 5.74 10.57
N ILE A 152 6.33 5.42 9.28
CA ILE A 152 7.43 5.72 8.36
C ILE A 152 7.62 7.24 8.20
N GLU A 153 6.52 7.99 8.01
CA GLU A 153 6.51 9.46 7.96
C GLU A 153 7.21 10.09 9.17
N ARG A 154 7.03 9.48 10.35
CA ARG A 154 7.56 9.96 11.64
C ARG A 154 8.81 9.22 12.10
N GLY A 155 9.35 8.35 11.25
CA GLY A 155 10.51 7.51 11.54
C GLY A 155 11.81 8.31 11.56
N SER A 156 12.93 7.59 11.59
CA SER A 156 14.27 8.18 11.72
C SER A 156 14.81 8.79 10.41
N ILE A 157 14.12 8.60 9.28
CA ILE A 157 14.48 9.20 7.98
C ILE A 157 14.37 10.73 8.04
N GLY A 158 13.47 11.26 8.89
CA GLY A 158 13.30 12.68 9.13
C GLY A 158 12.05 13.26 8.45
N SER A 159 11.26 14.03 9.20
CA SER A 159 9.93 14.50 8.80
C SER A 159 9.89 15.44 7.59
N ARG A 160 11.03 15.99 7.17
CA ARG A 160 11.16 16.84 5.98
C ARG A 160 11.78 16.11 4.79
N HIS A 161 12.21 14.86 4.98
CA HIS A 161 12.79 14.08 3.90
C HIS A 161 11.71 13.78 2.84
N PRO A 162 12.02 13.88 1.53
CA PRO A 162 11.03 13.69 0.47
C PRO A 162 10.25 12.37 0.57
N PHE A 163 10.94 11.27 0.93
CA PHE A 163 10.28 9.98 1.15
C PHE A 163 9.30 9.99 2.33
N SER A 164 9.64 10.64 3.45
CA SER A 164 8.71 10.76 4.58
C SER A 164 7.49 11.61 4.22
N LEU A 165 7.67 12.65 3.39
CA LEU A 165 6.57 13.43 2.84
C LEU A 165 5.68 12.59 1.92
N LEU A 166 6.27 11.74 1.06
CA LEU A 166 5.53 10.81 0.21
C LEU A 166 4.67 9.84 1.04
N CYS A 167 5.24 9.20 2.08
CA CYS A 167 4.47 8.35 2.98
C CYS A 167 3.33 9.11 3.66
N GLY A 168 3.53 10.39 3.99
CA GLY A 168 2.48 11.27 4.51
C GLY A 168 1.36 11.56 3.52
N LEU A 169 1.64 11.58 2.21
CA LEU A 169 0.64 11.70 1.15
C LEU A 169 -0.12 10.39 0.95
N ILE A 170 0.60 9.27 0.75
CA ILE A 170 0.02 7.92 0.63
C ILE A 170 -0.93 7.65 1.79
N LYS A 171 -0.50 7.89 3.03
CA LYS A 171 -1.34 7.77 4.24
C LYS A 171 -2.70 8.49 4.14
N LYS A 172 -2.78 9.66 3.49
CA LYS A 172 -4.05 10.40 3.36
C LYS A 172 -4.97 9.71 2.37
N ASP A 173 -4.42 9.21 1.27
CA ASP A 173 -5.15 8.48 0.24
C ASP A 173 -5.64 7.14 0.82
N GLU A 174 -4.80 6.42 1.55
CA GLU A 174 -5.19 5.20 2.29
C GLU A 174 -6.37 5.44 3.24
N ALA A 175 -6.40 6.57 3.95
CA ALA A 175 -7.53 6.90 4.82
C ALA A 175 -8.85 7.11 4.04
N LYS A 176 -8.77 7.67 2.82
CA LYS A 176 -9.89 7.75 1.89
C LYS A 176 -10.27 6.35 1.39
N HIS A 177 -9.31 5.49 1.06
CA HIS A 177 -9.56 4.13 0.57
C HIS A 177 -10.28 3.27 1.62
N VAL A 178 -9.89 3.40 2.90
CA VAL A 178 -10.61 2.80 4.04
C VAL A 178 -12.07 3.22 4.06
N TYR A 179 -12.36 4.51 3.87
CA TYR A 179 -13.74 5.02 3.88
C TYR A 179 -14.55 4.43 2.72
N VAL A 180 -14.00 4.47 1.50
CA VAL A 180 -14.65 3.93 0.29
C VAL A 180 -14.93 2.44 0.44
N SER A 181 -13.91 1.64 0.75
CA SER A 181 -14.03 0.19 0.89
C SER A 181 -14.99 -0.22 2.02
N LYS A 182 -14.97 0.49 3.16
CA LYS A 182 -15.90 0.25 4.26
C LYS A 182 -17.34 0.53 3.84
N HIS A 183 -17.58 1.64 3.13
CA HIS A 183 -18.92 2.00 2.65
C HIS A 183 -19.47 0.94 1.70
N PHE A 184 -18.65 0.44 0.78
CA PHE A 184 -19.02 -0.67 -0.10
C PHE A 184 -19.34 -1.95 0.66
N ALA A 185 -18.49 -2.33 1.62
CA ALA A 185 -18.74 -3.50 2.46
C ALA A 185 -20.10 -3.40 3.18
N GLN A 186 -20.42 -2.23 3.74
CA GLN A 186 -21.69 -1.97 4.43
C GLN A 186 -22.89 -2.04 3.48
N HIS A 187 -22.77 -1.48 2.28
CA HIS A 187 -23.83 -1.58 1.25
C HIS A 187 -24.10 -3.02 0.83
N LEU A 188 -23.06 -3.85 0.85
CA LEU A 188 -23.14 -5.28 0.57
C LEU A 188 -23.54 -6.13 1.78
N GLY A 189 -23.90 -5.50 2.91
CA GLY A 189 -24.44 -6.17 4.09
C GLY A 189 -23.42 -6.54 5.17
N ALA A 190 -22.19 -6.01 5.12
CA ALA A 190 -21.21 -6.26 6.17
C ALA A 190 -21.63 -5.68 7.52
N SER A 191 -21.69 -6.55 8.53
CA SER A 191 -21.89 -6.16 9.90
C SER A 191 -20.61 -5.59 10.52
N VAL A 192 -20.74 -4.89 11.63
CA VAL A 192 -19.59 -4.43 12.43
C VAL A 192 -18.77 -5.62 12.94
N SER A 193 -19.42 -6.75 13.22
CA SER A 193 -18.75 -7.98 13.65
C SER A 193 -17.88 -8.56 12.54
N ASP A 194 -18.39 -8.63 11.30
CA ASP A 194 -17.62 -9.11 10.15
C ASP A 194 -16.36 -8.25 9.94
N MET A 195 -16.52 -6.93 10.08
CA MET A 195 -15.41 -5.99 9.95
C MET A 195 -14.36 -6.13 11.06
N ALA A 196 -14.78 -6.45 12.29
CA ALA A 196 -13.86 -6.64 13.41
C ALA A 196 -13.07 -7.95 13.28
N GLU A 197 -13.75 -9.05 12.97
CA GLU A 197 -13.14 -10.37 12.82
C GLU A 197 -12.13 -10.40 11.67
N GLU A 198 -12.52 -9.87 10.51
CA GLU A 198 -11.67 -9.84 9.33
C GLU A 198 -10.45 -8.93 9.55
N ARG A 199 -10.62 -7.82 10.27
CA ARG A 199 -9.51 -6.93 10.62
C ARG A 199 -8.47 -7.62 11.49
N LEU A 200 -8.88 -8.39 12.49
CA LEU A 200 -7.95 -9.15 13.34
C LEU A 200 -7.14 -10.17 12.51
N ARG A 201 -7.81 -10.87 11.57
CA ARG A 201 -7.15 -11.80 10.65
C ARG A 201 -6.13 -11.10 9.76
N VAL A 202 -6.52 -9.97 9.16
CA VAL A 202 -5.64 -9.18 8.30
C VAL A 202 -4.47 -8.62 9.08
N LEU A 203 -4.69 -8.10 10.29
CA LEU A 203 -3.61 -7.62 11.16
C LEU A 203 -2.60 -8.76 11.41
N GLY A 204 -3.06 -9.91 11.90
CA GLY A 204 -2.15 -11.01 12.23
C GLY A 204 -1.32 -11.46 11.03
N ALA A 205 -1.95 -11.59 9.86
CA ALA A 205 -1.26 -11.96 8.63
C ALA A 205 -0.27 -10.88 8.15
N LEU A 206 -0.65 -9.60 8.25
CA LEU A 206 0.24 -8.48 7.90
C LEU A 206 1.42 -8.39 8.87
N MET A 207 1.19 -8.48 10.18
CA MET A 207 2.27 -8.46 11.16
C MET A 207 3.24 -9.63 10.97
N GLN A 208 2.73 -10.82 10.62
CA GLN A 208 3.59 -11.95 10.25
C GLN A 208 4.44 -11.67 9.00
N LEU A 209 3.92 -10.93 8.02
CA LEU A 209 4.69 -10.49 6.86
C LEU A 209 5.77 -9.46 7.28
N LEU A 210 5.36 -8.41 8.00
CA LEU A 210 6.24 -7.28 8.36
C LEU A 210 7.37 -7.71 9.31
N LYS A 211 7.08 -8.57 10.30
CA LYS A 211 8.06 -9.06 11.29
C LYS A 211 9.20 -9.87 10.65
N GLN A 212 9.05 -10.34 9.40
CA GLN A 212 10.16 -10.98 8.68
C GLN A 212 11.28 -9.99 8.32
N GLN A 213 10.99 -8.68 8.30
CA GLN A 213 11.93 -7.60 8.03
C GLN A 213 12.00 -6.62 9.22
N ALA A 214 11.82 -7.13 10.46
CA ALA A 214 11.75 -6.30 11.66
C ALA A 214 12.99 -5.39 11.82
N ASP A 215 14.19 -5.94 11.64
CA ASP A 215 15.45 -5.19 11.72
C ASP A 215 15.47 -4.00 10.74
N GLN A 216 14.97 -4.18 9.52
CA GLN A 216 14.92 -3.10 8.52
C GLN A 216 13.90 -2.03 8.90
N PHE A 217 12.77 -2.42 9.48
CA PHE A 217 11.79 -1.46 10.02
C PHE A 217 12.37 -0.67 11.19
N GLU A 218 13.10 -1.31 12.10
CA GLU A 218 13.77 -0.63 13.22
C GLU A 218 14.79 0.41 12.73
N ILE A 219 15.58 0.07 11.69
CA ILE A 219 16.57 0.99 11.10
C ILE A 219 15.92 2.28 10.58
N ILE A 220 14.70 2.22 10.03
CA ILE A 220 13.96 3.40 9.58
C ILE A 220 13.10 4.04 10.68
N GLY A 221 13.22 3.57 11.93
CA GLY A 221 12.54 4.11 13.10
C GLY A 221 11.08 3.66 13.25
N VAL A 222 10.72 2.51 12.67
CA VAL A 222 9.39 1.91 12.77
C VAL A 222 9.40 0.78 13.80
N ASP A 223 8.68 0.98 14.89
CA ASP A 223 8.44 -0.04 15.92
C ASP A 223 7.16 -0.84 15.56
N LEU A 224 7.36 -2.09 15.16
CA LEU A 224 6.29 -3.00 14.76
C LEU A 224 5.43 -3.47 15.93
N ASP A 225 5.96 -3.58 17.14
CA ASP A 225 5.18 -3.95 18.33
C ASP A 225 4.25 -2.80 18.73
N LYS A 226 4.72 -1.55 18.57
CA LYS A 226 3.89 -0.36 18.75
C LYS A 226 2.81 -0.24 17.67
N LEU A 227 3.11 -0.65 16.43
CA LEU A 227 2.11 -0.73 15.36
C LEU A 227 1.00 -1.73 15.74
N GLU A 228 1.39 -2.94 16.12
CA GLU A 228 0.47 -4.02 16.53
C GLU A 228 -0.44 -3.55 17.69
N LYS A 229 0.14 -3.02 18.77
CA LYS A 229 -0.61 -2.49 19.92
C LYS A 229 -1.53 -1.33 19.56
N ARG A 230 -1.11 -0.42 18.68
CA ARG A 230 -1.96 0.72 18.25
C ARG A 230 -3.13 0.27 17.41
N LEU A 231 -2.91 -0.75 16.59
CA LEU A 231 -3.97 -1.36 15.81
C LEU A 231 -4.93 -2.04 16.79
N GLU A 232 -4.46 -2.86 17.71
CA GLU A 232 -5.26 -3.48 18.78
C GLU A 232 -6.08 -2.49 19.64
N LEU A 233 -5.48 -1.39 20.08
CA LEU A 233 -6.11 -0.42 21.00
C LEU A 233 -7.14 0.50 20.34
N LYS A 234 -7.05 0.75 19.02
CA LYS A 234 -8.11 1.48 18.30
C LYS A 234 -9.42 0.67 18.20
N TRP A 235 -9.48 -0.52 18.79
CA TRP A 235 -10.57 -1.48 18.67
C TRP A 235 -11.32 -1.76 19.98
N GLN A 236 -10.94 -1.14 21.10
CA GLN A 236 -11.78 -0.97 22.29
C GLN A 236 -12.51 0.36 22.22
#